data_AF-A0A379DA39-F1
#
_entry.id   AF-A0A379DA39-F1
#
_cell.length_a   1.000
_cell.length_b   1.000
_cell.length_c   1.000
_cell.angle_alpha   90.00
_cell.angle_beta   90.00
_cell.angle_gamma   90.00
#
_symmetry.space_group_name_H-M   'P 1'
#
loop_
_entity.id
_entity.type
_entity.pdbx_description
1 polymer ?
#
loop_
_entity_poly.entity_id
_entity_poly.type
_entity_poly.pdbx_seq_one_letter_code
_entity_poly.pdbx_strand_id
1 'polypeptide(L)' 'MSYQELANQFKINNPSIITRWVEEFREEGFNGLRPKKRGRPSGMTKDKKPPKKQAKEEYTEEEIDEIKSLKENSIGHKWK' A
#
# COMPACT_ATOMS: atom_id res chain seq x y z
N MET A 1 -18.17 -8.01 -1.43
CA MET A 1 -17.12 -8.36 -0.44
C MET A 1 -17.19 -7.37 0.71
N SER A 2 -17.22 -7.88 1.95
CA SER A 2 -17.17 -7.06 3.18
C SER A 2 -15.71 -6.85 3.63
N TYR A 3 -15.41 -5.73 4.29
CA TYR A 3 -14.09 -5.52 4.89
C TYR A 3 -13.75 -6.55 5.97
N GLN A 4 -14.76 -7.08 6.66
CA GLN A 4 -14.55 -8.16 7.63
C GLN A 4 -14.10 -9.47 6.97
N GLU A 5 -14.63 -9.76 5.78
CA GLU A 5 -14.29 -10.95 5.02
C GLU A 5 -12.84 -10.87 4.53
N LEU A 6 -12.44 -9.71 4.01
CA LEU A 6 -11.05 -9.43 3.65
C LEU A 6 -10.12 -9.53 4.87
N ALA A 7 -10.53 -8.96 6.00
CA ALA A 7 -9.74 -9.03 7.23
C ALA A 7 -9.49 -10.49 7.66
N ASN A 8 -10.51 -11.35 7.55
CA ASN A 8 -10.36 -12.77 7.84
C ASN A 8 -9.41 -13.47 6.86
N GLN A 9 -9.53 -13.21 5.55
CA GLN A 9 -8.67 -13.79 4.52
C GLN A 9 -7.19 -13.42 4.74
N PHE A 10 -6.92 -12.15 5.04
CA PHE A 10 -5.57 -11.64 5.25
C PHE A 10 -5.09 -11.73 6.71
N LYS A 11 -5.86 -12.39 7.60
CA LYS A 11 -5.57 -12.54 9.03
C LYS A 11 -5.27 -11.19 9.72
N ILE A 12 -5.99 -10.15 9.33
CA ILE A 12 -5.92 -8.81 9.91
C ILE A 12 -6.91 -8.75 11.09
N ASN A 13 -6.40 -8.49 12.29
CA ASN A 13 -7.24 -8.44 13.50
C ASN A 13 -8.22 -7.27 13.55
N ASN A 14 -7.91 -6.16 12.86
CA ASN A 14 -8.72 -4.95 12.89
C ASN A 14 -9.23 -4.60 11.49
N PRO A 15 -10.49 -4.92 11.15
CA PRO A 15 -11.05 -4.61 9.83
C PRO A 15 -11.12 -3.11 9.56
N SER A 16 -11.17 -2.25 10.59
CA SER A 16 -11.18 -0.79 10.43
C SER A 16 -9.91 -0.25 9.79
N ILE A 17 -8.79 -1.00 9.84
CA ILE A 17 -7.56 -0.60 9.14
C ILE A 17 -7.74 -0.63 7.62
N ILE A 18 -8.54 -1.58 7.12
CA ILE A 18 -8.83 -1.72 5.69
C ILE A 18 -9.68 -0.55 5.22
N THR A 19 -10.72 -0.19 5.99
CA THR A 19 -11.54 0.99 5.70
C THR A 19 -10.70 2.26 5.58
N ARG A 20 -9.77 2.45 6.53
CA ARG A 20 -8.85 3.58 6.54
C ARG A 20 -7.93 3.59 5.32
N TRP A 21 -7.33 2.45 4.96
CA TRP A 21 -6.51 2.35 3.75
C TRP A 21 -7.30 2.66 2.48
N VAL A 22 -8.55 2.21 2.40
CA VAL A 22 -9.42 2.52 1.25
C VAL A 22 -9.73 4.01 1.18
N GLU A 23 -9.98 4.67 2.31
CA GLU A 23 -10.21 6.12 2.36
C GLU A 23 -8.95 6.90 1.97
N GLU A 24 -7.80 6.61 2.60
CA GLU A 24 -6.51 7.24 2.27
C GLU A 24 -6.12 7.03 0.80
N PHE A 25 -6.42 5.86 0.23
CA PHE A 25 -6.21 5.61 -1.20
C PHE A 25 -7.17 6.38 -2.10
N ARG A 26 -8.43 6.58 -1.69
CA ARG A 26 -9.39 7.39 -2.47
C ARG A 26 -9.03 8.87 -2.46
N GLU A 27 -8.51 9.39 -1.36
CA GLU A 27 -8.14 10.79 -1.22
C GLU A 27 -6.76 11.11 -1.82
N GLU A 28 -5.75 10.31 -1.49
CA GLU A 28 -4.34 10.62 -1.80
C GLU A 28 -3.71 9.61 -2.78
N GLY A 29 -4.47 8.61 -3.24
CA GLY A 29 -3.96 7.54 -4.10
C GLY A 29 -2.88 6.71 -3.41
N PHE A 30 -1.88 6.31 -4.18
CA PHE A 30 -0.72 5.58 -3.68
C PHE A 30 0.06 6.37 -2.60
N ASN A 31 0.04 7.70 -2.65
CA ASN A 31 0.76 8.51 -1.68
C ASN A 31 0.15 8.42 -0.28
N GLY A 32 -1.17 8.19 -0.17
CA GLY A 32 -1.87 8.03 1.11
C GLY A 32 -1.44 6.78 1.88
N LEU A 33 -1.04 5.74 1.16
CA LEU A 33 -0.56 4.48 1.74
C LEU A 33 0.93 4.51 2.10
N ARG A 34 1.65 5.60 1.81
CA ARG A 34 3.06 5.70 2.18
C ARG A 34 3.22 5.76 3.70
N PRO A 35 4.27 5.15 4.28
CA PRO A 35 4.53 5.20 5.70
C PRO A 35 4.66 6.65 6.21
N LYS A 36 3.65 7.13 6.93
CA LYS A 36 3.65 8.45 7.58
C LYS A 36 4.57 8.40 8.81
N LYS A 37 5.29 9.49 9.09
CA LYS A 37 6.20 9.56 10.25
C LYS A 37 5.41 9.34 11.54
N ARG A 38 5.61 8.20 12.21
CA ARG A 38 4.91 7.87 13.46
C ARG A 38 5.45 8.73 14.61
N GLY A 39 4.56 9.34 15.38
CA GLY A 39 4.87 10.07 16.63
C GLY A 39 5.02 11.59 16.47
N ARG A 40 5.12 12.29 17.62
CA ARG A 40 5.30 13.74 17.68
C ARG A 40 6.69 14.12 17.14
N PRO A 41 6.82 15.18 16.32
CA PRO A 41 8.14 15.71 15.98
C PRO A 41 8.85 16.15 17.27
N SER A 42 10.06 15.62 17.51
CA SER A 42 10.88 16.07 18.63
C SER A 42 11.33 17.52 18.37
N GLY A 43 11.11 18.41 19.34
CA GLY A 43 11.48 19.82 19.25
C GLY A 43 12.97 20.10 19.44
N MET A 44 13.77 19.10 19.79
CA MET A 44 15.24 19.23 19.83
C MET A 44 15.81 18.81 18.48
N THR A 45 16.63 19.68 17.89
CA THR A 45 17.45 19.41 16.71
C THR A 45 18.51 18.37 17.06
N LYS A 46 18.12 17.10 17.12
CA LYS A 46 19.06 15.99 17.07
C LYS A 46 19.25 15.61 15.62
N ASP A 47 20.51 15.61 15.20
CA ASP A 47 20.97 15.25 13.86
C ASP A 47 20.18 14.05 13.35
N LYS A 48 19.39 14.30 12.30
CA LYS A 48 18.47 13.32 11.76
C LYS A 48 19.31 12.21 11.12
N LYS A 49 19.51 11.10 11.82
CA LYS A 49 19.88 9.84 11.14
C LYS A 49 18.83 9.62 10.05
N PRO A 50 19.25 9.31 8.80
CA PRO A 50 18.32 9.12 7.71
C PRO A 50 17.28 8.07 8.13
N PRO A 51 15.99 8.27 7.81
CA PRO A 51 15.00 7.24 8.04
C PRO A 51 15.52 5.96 7.40
N LYS A 52 15.60 4.87 8.18
CA LYS A 52 15.90 3.54 7.63
C LYS A 52 14.94 3.35 6.45
N LYS A 53 15.49 3.30 5.24
CA LYS A 53 14.73 2.97 4.03
C LYS A 53 14.01 1.67 4.36
N GLN A 54 12.70 1.73 4.51
CA GLN A 54 11.89 0.53 4.54
C GLN A 54 12.21 -0.17 3.22
N ALA A 55 12.60 -1.44 3.32
CA ALA A 55 13.06 -2.22 2.20
C ALA A 55 12.14 -1.94 1.01
N LYS A 56 12.73 -1.57 -0.13
CA LYS A 56 12.06 -1.82 -1.39
C LYS A 56 11.85 -3.33 -1.36
N GLU A 57 10.62 -3.79 -1.19
CA GLU A 57 10.26 -5.10 -1.70
C GLU A 57 10.48 -4.95 -3.21
N GLU A 58 11.69 -5.30 -3.62
CA GLU A 58 12.03 -5.50 -5.01
C GLU A 58 11.19 -6.71 -5.40
N TYR A 59 10.04 -6.44 -6.02
CA TYR A 59 9.20 -7.47 -6.60
C TYR A 59 10.09 -8.38 -7.42
N THR A 60 10.00 -9.68 -7.18
CA THR A 60 10.78 -10.66 -7.94
C THR A 60 10.45 -10.56 -9.42
N GLU A 61 11.39 -10.92 -10.31
CA GLU A 61 11.17 -10.82 -11.77
C GLU A 61 9.90 -11.56 -12.22
N GLU A 62 9.55 -12.63 -11.49
CA GLU A 62 8.35 -13.46 -11.65
C GLU A 62 7.08 -12.65 -11.41
N GLU A 63 7.00 -11.93 -10.28
CA GLU A 63 5.84 -11.11 -9.95
C GLU A 63 5.69 -9.90 -10.89
N ILE A 64 6.80 -9.36 -11.41
CA ILE A 64 6.77 -8.28 -12.40
C ILE A 64 6.20 -8.77 -13.74
N ASP A 65 6.59 -9.97 -14.17
CA ASP A 65 6.05 -10.61 -15.38
C ASP A 65 4.56 -10.92 -15.25
N GLU A 66 4.15 -11.44 -14.08
CA GLU A 66 2.74 -11.66 -13.75
C GLU A 66 1.93 -10.36 -13.83
N ILE A 67 2.39 -9.27 -13.22
CA ILE A 67 1.72 -7.97 -13.29
C ILE A 67 1.63 -7.44 -14.74
N LYS A 68 2.66 -7.67 -15.55
CA LYS A 68 2.70 -7.24 -16.95
C LYS A 68 1.67 -8.00 -17.80
N SER A 69 1.58 -9.33 -17.63
CA SER A 69 0.62 -10.16 -18.33
C SER A 69 -0.83 -9.80 -17.98
N LEU A 70 -1.10 -9.51 -16.69
CA LEU A 70 -2.42 -9.10 -16.21
C LEU A 70 -2.85 -7.74 -16.78
N LYS A 71 -1.91 -6.80 -16.93
CA LYS A 71 -2.18 -5.49 -17.52
C LYS A 71 -2.50 -5.60 -19.02
N GLU A 72 -1.79 -6.45 -19.75
CA GLU A 72 -2.02 -6.68 -21.17
C GLU A 72 -3.39 -7.32 -21.44
N ASN A 73 -3.79 -8.30 -20.63
CA ASN A 73 -5.09 -8.94 -20.74
C ASN A 73 -6.27 -7.99 -20.41
N SER A 74 -6.06 -7.04 -19.49
CA SER A 74 -7.09 -6.06 -19.11
C SER A 74 -7.30 -4.96 -20.17
N ILE A 75 -6.31 -4.69 -21.03
CA ILE A 75 -6.41 -3.67 -22.08
C ILE A 75 -7.20 -4.17 -23.30
N GLY A 76 -7.32 -5.49 -23.49
CA GLY A 76 -8.04 -6.11 -24.62
C GLY A 76 -9.58 -6.04 -24.54
N HIS A 77 -10.16 -5.65 -23.40
CA HIS A 77 -11.62 -5.60 -23.19
C HIS A 77 -12.17 -4.19 -22.97
N LYS A 78 -11.47 -3.17 -23.46
CA LYS A 78 -12.02 -1.82 -23.61
C LYS A 78 -12.05 -1.53 -25.11
N TRP A 79 -13.21 -1.07 -25.60
CA TRP A 79 -13.59 -0.86 -27.02
C TRP A 79 -14.30 -2.03 -27.73
N LYS A 80 -15.56 -2.27 -27.33
CA LYS A 80 -16.66 -2.43 -28.28
C LYS A 80 -17.83 -1.60 -27.79
#